data_AF-A0A0P4UPW5-F1
#
_entry.id   AF-A0A0P4UPW5-F1
#
_cell.length_a   1.000
_cell.length_b   1.000
_cell.length_c   1.000
_cell.angle_alpha   90.00
_cell.angle_beta   90.00
_cell.angle_gamma   90.00
#
_symmetry.space_group_name_H-M   'P 1'
#
loop_
_entity.id
_entity.type
_entity.pdbx_description
1 polymer ?
#
loop_
_entity_poly.entity_id
_entity_poly.type
_entity_poly.pdbx_seq_one_letter_code
_entity_poly.pdbx_strand_id
1 'polypeptide(L)'
;MTLSTTLPGPTNYIAFSKAYRDDPLNAYGQAWKTYGDLIRFKAIPGADIYLAVHPDAVAHVLTSHGQLYQKARSVHQPLSLLLGNGILISEGESWLRQRRLMNPAFHRQSVMNLAAVMTRFAQARTPAVERSLRSAGNTIPQAQSLMLQKKCSS
;
A
#
# COMPACT_ATOMS: atom_id res chain seq x y z
N MET A 1 21.43 -19.52 -30.25
CA MET A 1 21.24 -19.60 -28.78
C MET A 1 19.93 -18.93 -28.43
N THR A 2 18.85 -19.70 -28.29
CA THR A 2 17.54 -19.19 -27.87
C THR A 2 17.52 -19.13 -26.35
N LEU A 3 17.76 -17.96 -25.77
CA LEU A 3 17.53 -17.73 -24.34
C LEU A 3 16.02 -17.71 -24.09
N SER A 4 15.41 -18.89 -23.95
CA SER A 4 14.08 -19.01 -23.35
C SER A 4 14.24 -18.84 -21.84
N THR A 5 14.44 -17.60 -21.38
CA THR A 5 14.47 -17.29 -19.95
C THR A 5 13.04 -17.33 -19.43
N THR A 6 12.55 -18.53 -19.13
CA THR A 6 11.33 -18.70 -18.35
C THR A 6 11.64 -18.20 -16.94
N LEU A 7 11.11 -17.04 -16.57
CA LEU A 7 11.30 -16.46 -15.24
C LEU A 7 10.81 -17.45 -14.16
N PRO A 8 11.55 -17.60 -13.05
CA PRO A 8 11.21 -18.54 -12.00
C PRO A 8 9.90 -18.15 -11.33
N GLY A 9 9.13 -19.14 -10.90
CA GLY A 9 7.86 -18.92 -10.23
C GLY A 9 7.01 -20.16 -10.06
N PRO A 10 5.91 -20.04 -9.30
CA PRO A 10 5.05 -21.16 -8.96
C PRO A 10 4.39 -21.76 -10.20
N THR A 11 4.68 -23.03 -10.48
CA THR A 11 4.06 -23.79 -11.58
C THR A 11 2.58 -24.07 -11.28
N ASN A 12 2.23 -24.31 -10.01
CA ASN A 12 0.85 -24.45 -9.57
C ASN A 12 0.22 -23.08 -9.31
N TYR A 13 -0.26 -22.47 -10.39
CA TYR A 13 -0.96 -21.19 -10.35
C TYR A 13 -2.16 -21.18 -9.40
N ILE A 14 -2.98 -22.24 -9.39
CA ILE A 14 -4.24 -22.26 -8.62
C ILE A 14 -3.94 -22.17 -7.12
N ALA A 15 -3.02 -23.00 -6.63
CA ALA A 15 -2.61 -23.00 -5.23
C ALA A 15 -2.00 -21.65 -4.83
N PHE A 16 -1.12 -21.10 -5.68
CA PHE A 16 -0.52 -19.79 -5.43
C PHE A 16 -1.55 -18.66 -5.40
N SER A 17 -2.52 -18.67 -6.33
CA SER A 17 -3.59 -17.66 -6.39
C SER A 17 -4.48 -17.69 -5.15
N LYS A 18 -4.69 -18.87 -4.55
CA LYS A 18 -5.42 -19.01 -3.29
C LYS A 18 -4.60 -18.46 -2.12
N ALA A 19 -3.34 -18.90 -1.97
CA ALA A 19 -2.45 -18.41 -0.92
C ALA A 19 -2.30 -16.88 -0.97
N TYR A 20 -2.17 -16.32 -2.17
CA TYR A 20 -2.13 -14.87 -2.41
C TYR A 20 -3.38 -14.13 -1.94
N ARG A 21 -4.57 -14.69 -2.14
CA ARG A 21 -5.85 -14.08 -1.70
C ARG A 21 -6.04 -14.14 -0.19
N ASP A 22 -5.61 -15.24 0.43
CA ASP A 22 -5.82 -15.49 1.85
C ASP A 22 -4.80 -14.69 2.71
N ASP A 23 -3.51 -14.70 2.33
CA ASP A 23 -2.44 -13.94 2.98
C ASP A 23 -1.37 -13.49 1.96
N PRO A 24 -1.51 -12.29 1.38
CA PRO A 24 -0.62 -11.83 0.33
C PRO A 24 0.82 -11.60 0.81
N LEU A 25 1.02 -11.12 2.06
CA LEU A 25 2.35 -10.83 2.58
C LEU A 25 3.15 -12.11 2.78
N ASN A 26 2.53 -13.13 3.36
CA ASN A 26 3.18 -14.43 3.52
C ASN A 26 3.41 -15.10 2.15
N ALA A 27 2.44 -15.03 1.23
CA ALA A 27 2.60 -15.58 -0.12
C ALA A 27 3.79 -14.95 -0.86
N TYR A 28 3.97 -13.63 -0.80
CA TYR A 28 5.13 -12.95 -1.37
C TYR A 28 6.44 -13.36 -0.69
N GLY A 29 6.46 -13.40 0.65
CA GLY A 29 7.67 -13.77 1.40
C GLY A 29 8.13 -15.20 1.11
N GLN A 30 7.19 -16.14 0.99
CA GLN A 30 7.50 -17.54 0.63
C GLN A 30 7.93 -17.66 -0.83
N ALA A 31 7.27 -16.94 -1.74
CA ALA A 31 7.65 -16.92 -3.14
C ALA A 31 9.10 -16.42 -3.30
N TRP A 32 9.43 -15.29 -2.67
CA TRP A 32 10.77 -14.70 -2.70
C TRP A 32 11.84 -15.67 -2.21
N LYS A 33 11.61 -16.33 -1.06
CA LYS A 33 12.53 -17.34 -0.52
C LYS A 33 12.73 -18.55 -1.43
N THR A 34 11.71 -18.92 -2.20
CA THR A 34 11.71 -20.15 -3.02
C THR A 34 12.25 -19.91 -4.43
N TYR A 35 11.88 -18.79 -5.05
CA TYR A 35 12.11 -18.52 -6.47
C TYR A 35 13.09 -17.37 -6.73
N GLY A 36 13.53 -16.67 -5.69
CA GLY A 36 14.52 -15.58 -5.76
C GLY A 36 13.89 -14.21 -6.05
N ASP A 37 14.70 -13.30 -6.57
CA ASP A 37 14.39 -11.85 -6.52
C ASP A 37 13.51 -11.33 -7.66
N LEU A 38 13.24 -12.14 -8.68
CA LEU A 38 12.32 -11.80 -9.77
C LEU A 38 11.44 -12.99 -10.11
N ILE A 39 10.16 -12.87 -9.75
CA ILE A 39 9.22 -13.99 -9.81
C ILE A 39 8.09 -13.65 -10.76
N ARG A 40 7.79 -14.56 -11.67
CA ARG A 40 6.58 -14.49 -12.50
C ARG A 40 5.51 -15.43 -11.94
N PHE A 41 4.33 -14.90 -11.69
CA PHE A 41 3.17 -15.70 -11.30
C PHE A 41 1.90 -15.16 -11.94
N LYS A 42 0.87 -16.00 -11.96
CA LYS A 42 -0.48 -15.55 -12.27
C LYS A 42 -1.22 -15.40 -10.94
N ALA A 43 -1.99 -14.34 -10.76
CA ALA A 43 -2.95 -14.23 -9.65
C ALA A 43 -4.36 -13.90 -10.15
N ILE A 44 -4.44 -13.33 -11.35
CA ILE A 44 -5.64 -12.95 -12.05
C ILE A 44 -5.65 -13.74 -13.37
N PRO A 45 -6.77 -14.39 -13.74
CA PRO A 45 -6.88 -15.06 -15.02
C PRO A 45 -6.51 -14.13 -16.18
N GLY A 46 -5.62 -14.60 -17.06
CA GLY A 46 -5.19 -13.84 -18.24
C GLY A 46 -4.12 -12.76 -18.00
N ALA A 47 -3.69 -12.51 -16.76
CA ALA A 47 -2.64 -11.53 -16.45
C ALA A 47 -1.39 -12.18 -15.84
N ASP A 48 -0.22 -11.81 -16.36
CA ASP A 48 1.07 -12.12 -15.72
C ASP A 48 1.42 -11.04 -14.72
N ILE A 49 1.81 -11.45 -13.53
CA ILE A 49 2.27 -10.58 -12.45
C ILE A 49 3.74 -10.89 -12.20
N TYR A 50 4.51 -9.82 -12.04
CA TYR A 50 5.93 -9.88 -11.74
C TYR A 50 6.16 -9.30 -10.34
N LEU A 51 6.78 -10.09 -9.47
CA LEU A 51 7.28 -9.63 -8.17
C LEU A 51 8.78 -9.39 -8.31
N ALA A 52 9.17 -8.11 -8.22
CA ALA A 52 10.56 -7.67 -8.23
C ALA A 52 10.97 -7.26 -6.82
N VAL A 53 11.95 -7.96 -6.24
CA VAL A 53 12.48 -7.72 -4.89
C VAL A 53 13.90 -7.15 -4.94
N HIS A 54 14.69 -7.47 -5.98
CA HIS A 54 16.07 -6.99 -6.11
C HIS A 54 16.10 -5.45 -6.16
N PRO A 55 17.01 -4.77 -5.42
CA PRO A 55 17.09 -3.31 -5.38
C PRO A 55 17.23 -2.68 -6.77
N ASP A 56 18.04 -3.27 -7.65
CA ASP A 56 18.21 -2.78 -9.02
C ASP A 56 16.93 -2.90 -9.85
N ALA A 57 16.17 -3.99 -9.68
CA ALA A 57 14.88 -4.18 -10.37
C ALA A 57 13.84 -3.19 -9.84
N VAL A 58 13.81 -2.96 -8.53
CA VAL A 58 12.95 -1.96 -7.90
C VAL A 58 13.30 -0.55 -8.38
N ALA A 59 14.59 -0.19 -8.42
CA ALA A 59 15.05 1.10 -8.92
C ALA A 59 14.77 1.28 -10.41
N HIS A 60 14.89 0.21 -11.20
CA HIS A 60 14.55 0.21 -12.62
C HIS A 60 13.06 0.51 -12.83
N VAL A 61 12.18 -0.21 -12.14
CA VAL A 61 10.72 -0.09 -12.28
C VAL A 61 10.17 1.21 -11.68
N LEU A 62 10.61 1.59 -10.48
CA LEU A 62 10.02 2.72 -9.74
C LEU A 62 10.68 4.07 -10.03
N THR A 63 11.93 4.09 -10.51
CA THR A 63 12.69 5.33 -10.68
C THR A 63 13.14 5.52 -12.13
N SER A 64 14.05 4.66 -12.60
CA SER A 64 14.77 4.88 -13.86
C SER A 64 13.87 4.82 -15.08
N HIS A 65 12.85 3.94 -15.06
CA HIS A 65 11.94 3.72 -16.16
C HIS A 65 10.47 3.78 -15.74
N GLY A 66 10.15 4.50 -14.67
CA GLY A 66 8.78 4.58 -14.13
C GLY A 66 7.72 5.03 -15.13
N GLN A 67 8.08 5.76 -16.20
CA GLN A 67 7.15 6.14 -17.27
C GLN A 67 6.73 4.97 -18.18
N LEU A 68 7.53 3.89 -18.23
CA LEU A 68 7.21 2.68 -18.99
C LEU A 68 6.22 1.76 -18.24
N TYR A 69 6.08 1.95 -16.92
CA TYR A 69 5.23 1.13 -16.06
C TYR A 69 4.02 1.93 -15.59
N GLN A 70 2.86 1.64 -16.16
CA GLN A 70 1.60 2.23 -15.72
C GLN A 70 1.09 1.53 -14.46
N LYS A 71 0.43 2.26 -13.55
CA LYS A 71 -0.23 1.61 -12.41
C LYS A 71 -1.26 0.61 -12.93
N ALA A 72 -1.29 -0.57 -12.31
CA ALA A 72 -2.19 -1.63 -12.73
C ALA A 72 -3.65 -1.15 -12.69
N ARG A 73 -4.39 -1.41 -13.79
CA ARG A 73 -5.79 -1.01 -13.95
C ARG A 73 -6.70 -1.54 -12.83
N SER A 74 -6.35 -2.70 -12.26
CA SER A 74 -7.03 -3.34 -11.13
C SER A 74 -6.95 -2.54 -9.83
N VAL A 75 -5.86 -1.79 -9.59
CA VAL A 75 -5.73 -0.87 -8.45
C VAL A 75 -6.39 0.47 -8.76
N HIS A 76 -6.36 0.88 -10.02
CA HIS A 76 -6.91 2.16 -10.49
C HIS A 76 -8.44 2.23 -10.39
N GLN A 77 -9.16 1.17 -10.77
CA GLN A 77 -10.62 1.20 -10.89
C GLN A 77 -11.37 1.45 -9.56
N PRO A 78 -11.12 0.71 -8.47
CA PRO A 78 -11.82 0.95 -7.20
C PRO A 78 -11.41 2.26 -6.52
N LEU A 79 -10.13 2.66 -6.61
CA LEU A 79 -9.67 3.94 -6.05
C LEU A 79 -10.24 5.14 -6.82
N SER A 80 -10.39 5.04 -8.14
CA SER A 80 -10.97 6.12 -8.97
C SER A 80 -12.43 6.43 -8.62
N LEU A 81 -13.20 5.43 -8.21
CA LEU A 81 -14.57 5.61 -7.74
C LEU A 81 -14.63 6.36 -6.40
N LEU A 82 -13.63 6.18 -5.53
CA LEU A 82 -13.60 6.79 -4.20
C LEU A 82 -12.96 8.20 -4.19
N LEU A 83 -11.92 8.40 -5.00
CA LEU A 83 -11.04 9.58 -4.92
C LEU A 83 -11.09 10.44 -6.20
N GLY A 84 -11.91 10.07 -7.19
CA GLY A 84 -11.95 10.72 -8.50
C GLY A 84 -10.60 10.62 -9.23
N ASN A 85 -10.26 11.62 -10.05
CA ASN A 85 -8.93 11.74 -10.67
C ASN A 85 -7.90 12.34 -9.68
N GLY A 86 -7.83 11.80 -8.46
CA GLY A 86 -6.89 12.23 -7.43
C GLY A 86 -5.44 11.81 -7.73
N ILE A 87 -4.47 12.39 -7.01
CA ILE A 87 -3.02 12.16 -7.21
C ILE A 87 -2.59 10.68 -7.18
N LEU A 88 -3.36 9.82 -6.49
CA LEU A 88 -3.08 8.39 -6.43
C LEU A 88 -3.41 7.66 -7.75
N ILE A 89 -4.31 8.24 -8.55
CA ILE A 89 -4.92 7.65 -9.74
C ILE A 89 -4.43 8.34 -11.00
N SER A 90 -4.19 9.65 -10.95
CA SER A 90 -3.60 10.41 -12.05
C SER A 90 -2.25 9.83 -12.48
N GLU A 91 -1.98 9.87 -13.78
CA GLU A 91 -0.70 9.50 -14.41
C GLU A 91 -0.11 10.68 -15.19
N GLY A 92 1.18 10.61 -15.52
CA GLY A 92 1.84 11.55 -16.42
C GLY A 92 1.81 13.01 -15.96
N GLU A 93 1.49 13.94 -16.87
CA GLU A 93 1.51 15.39 -16.61
C GLU A 93 0.48 15.82 -15.56
N SER A 94 -0.71 15.20 -15.55
CA SER A 94 -1.76 15.48 -14.57
C SER A 94 -1.29 15.13 -13.16
N TRP A 95 -0.60 14.00 -13.01
CA TRP A 95 0.04 13.62 -11.75
C TRP A 95 1.15 14.58 -11.34
N LEU A 96 2.03 14.97 -12.27
CA LEU A 96 3.11 15.93 -12.00
C LEU A 96 2.56 17.27 -11.51
N ARG A 97 1.49 17.76 -12.15
CA ARG A 97 0.82 19.02 -11.77
C ARG A 97 0.21 18.92 -10.37
N GLN A 98 -0.56 17.87 -10.10
CA GLN A 98 -1.17 17.64 -8.78
C GLN A 98 -0.10 17.47 -7.68
N ARG A 99 0.98 16.73 -7.96
CA ARG A 99 2.10 16.54 -7.03
C ARG A 99 2.82 17.85 -6.71
N ARG A 100 3.06 18.71 -7.71
CA ARG A 100 3.66 20.03 -7.49
C ARG A 100 2.79 20.91 -6.59
N LEU A 101 1.48 20.89 -6.78
CA LEU A 101 0.53 21.63 -5.93
C LEU A 101 0.49 21.10 -4.49
N MET A 102 0.62 19.79 -4.29
CA MET A 102 0.58 19.17 -2.96
C MET A 102 1.91 19.24 -2.20
N ASN A 103 3.05 19.20 -2.89
CA ASN A 103 4.38 19.15 -2.26
C ASN A 103 4.60 20.19 -1.13
N PRO A 104 4.15 21.45 -1.20
CA PRO A 104 4.26 22.44 -0.11
C PRO A 104 3.71 21.95 1.24
N ALA A 105 2.59 21.23 1.23
CA ALA A 105 1.98 20.69 2.44
C ALA A 105 2.83 19.57 3.11
N PHE A 106 3.72 18.94 2.35
CA PHE A 106 4.62 17.88 2.81
C PHE A 106 6.06 18.35 3.04
N HIS A 107 6.31 19.67 3.00
CA HIS A 107 7.61 20.20 3.38
C HIS A 107 7.88 19.96 4.86
N ARG A 108 9.18 19.83 5.21
CA ARG A 108 9.64 19.57 6.59
C ARG A 108 8.93 20.46 7.62
N GLN A 109 8.83 21.78 7.36
CA GLN A 109 8.20 22.70 8.30
C GLN A 109 6.69 22.42 8.48
N SER A 110 5.97 22.17 7.38
CA SER A 110 4.55 21.82 7.40
C SER A 110 4.30 20.53 8.18
N VAL A 111 5.16 19.51 7.99
CA VAL A 111 5.11 18.24 8.73
C VAL A 111 5.38 18.45 10.21
N MET A 112 6.38 19.26 10.57
CA MET A 112 6.68 19.57 11.98
C MET A 112 5.53 20.30 12.66
N ASN A 113 4.90 21.26 11.97
CA ASN A 113 3.73 21.96 12.49
C ASN A 113 2.54 21.01 12.70
N LEU A 114 2.28 20.13 11.74
CA LEU A 114 1.23 19.12 11.85
C LEU A 114 1.51 18.13 12.99
N ALA A 115 2.76 17.68 13.12
CA ALA A 115 3.18 16.79 14.21
C ALA A 115 2.95 17.43 15.57
N ALA A 116 3.28 18.72 15.75
CA ALA A 116 3.04 19.44 17.01
C ALA A 116 1.54 19.49 17.35
N VAL A 117 0.68 19.74 16.36
CA VAL A 117 -0.78 19.71 16.54
C VAL A 117 -1.25 18.32 16.93
N MET A 118 -0.81 17.28 16.23
CA MET A 118 -1.15 15.88 16.53
C MET A 118 -0.70 15.49 17.94
N THR A 119 0.53 15.84 18.35
CA THR A 119 1.05 15.58 19.69
C THR A 119 0.22 16.27 20.76
N ARG A 120 -0.12 17.55 20.57
CA ARG A 120 -0.98 18.29 21.50
C ARG A 120 -2.35 17.62 21.65
N PHE A 121 -2.98 17.21 20.55
CA PHE A 121 -4.26 16.51 20.59
C PHE A 121 -4.16 15.13 21.25
N ALA A 122 -3.08 14.39 20.97
CA ALA A 122 -2.82 13.10 21.61
C ALA A 122 -2.68 13.28 23.12
N GLN A 123 -1.81 14.19 23.58
CA GLN A 123 -1.58 14.48 24.99
C GLN A 123 -2.86 14.92 25.71
N ALA A 124 -3.67 15.77 25.08
CA ALA A 124 -4.95 16.20 25.66
C ALA A 124 -5.96 15.04 25.84
N ARG A 125 -5.87 13.99 25.00
CA ARG A 125 -6.76 12.82 25.06
C ARG A 125 -6.19 11.64 25.83
N THR A 126 -4.88 11.57 26.05
CA THR A 126 -4.23 10.48 26.79
C THR A 126 -4.90 10.18 28.13
N PRO A 127 -5.21 11.16 29.01
CA PRO A 127 -5.83 10.87 30.30
C PRO A 127 -7.22 10.22 30.19
N ALA A 128 -7.99 10.59 29.16
CA ALA A 128 -9.29 10.00 28.91
C ALA A 128 -9.17 8.56 28.37
N VAL A 129 -8.24 8.33 27.45
CA VAL A 129 -7.96 6.98 26.93
C VAL A 129 -7.43 6.06 28.02
N GLU A 130 -6.50 6.54 28.86
CA GLU A 130 -5.97 5.77 29.99
C GLU A 130 -7.06 5.42 31.02
N ARG A 131 -7.99 6.34 31.28
CA ARG A 131 -9.13 6.08 32.17
C ARG A 131 -10.02 4.97 31.62
N SER A 132 -10.33 5.02 30.31
CA SER A 132 -11.10 3.99 29.63
C SER A 132 -10.38 2.63 29.63
N LEU A 133 -9.07 2.60 29.42
CA LEU A 133 -8.27 1.37 29.44
C LEU A 133 -8.20 0.75 30.84
N ARG A 134 -8.11 1.58 31.90
CA ARG A 134 -8.12 1.11 33.30
C ARG A 134 -9.48 0.55 33.71
N SER A 135 -10.58 1.14 33.26
CA SER A 135 -11.92 0.60 33.51
C SER A 135 -12.26 -0.63 32.68
N ALA A 136 -11.62 -0.81 31.52
CA ALA A 136 -11.97 -1.86 30.56
C ALA A 136 -11.15 -3.14 30.69
N GLY A 137 -10.24 -3.26 31.66
CA GLY A 137 -9.53 -4.52 31.96
C GLY A 137 -8.85 -5.14 30.73
N ASN A 138 -7.74 -4.57 30.29
CA ASN A 138 -6.75 -5.13 29.36
C ASN A 138 -7.29 -6.08 28.26
N THR A 139 -8.13 -5.58 27.36
CA THR A 139 -8.39 -6.26 26.08
C THR A 139 -8.19 -5.26 24.94
N ILE A 140 -7.19 -5.53 24.10
CA ILE A 140 -6.98 -4.87 22.80
C ILE A 140 -7.98 -5.49 21.80
N PRO A 141 -9.26 -5.11 21.83
CA PRO A 141 -9.95 -4.91 20.56
C PRO A 141 -11.03 -3.81 20.69
N GLN A 142 -10.65 -2.53 20.72
CA GLN A 142 -11.62 -1.43 20.55
C GLN A 142 -11.14 -0.26 19.67
N ALA A 143 -10.07 -0.44 18.89
CA ALA A 143 -9.66 0.58 17.91
C ALA A 143 -10.74 0.84 16.84
N GLN A 144 -11.58 -0.16 16.51
CA GLN A 144 -12.68 0.00 15.56
C GLN A 144 -13.93 0.66 16.18
N SER A 145 -14.24 0.36 17.44
CA SER A 145 -15.45 0.88 18.12
C SER A 145 -15.40 2.39 18.36
N LEU A 146 -14.20 2.95 18.57
CA LEU A 146 -14.03 4.39 18.82
C LEU A 146 -14.25 5.25 17.55
N MET A 147 -14.04 4.71 16.35
CA MET A 147 -14.30 5.42 15.09
C MET A 147 -15.78 5.46 14.71
N LEU A 148 -16.58 4.47 15.13
CA LEU A 148 -17.99 4.35 14.76
C LEU A 148 -18.92 5.17 15.66
N GLN A 149 -18.61 5.29 16.96
CA GLN A 149 -19.49 6.00 17.90
C GLN A 149 -19.58 7.51 17.66
N LYS A 150 -18.60 8.12 16.99
CA LYS A 150 -18.65 9.56 16.66
C LYS A 150 -19.49 9.90 15.42
N LYS A 151 -19.99 8.90 14.68
CA LYS A 151 -20.81 9.12 13.47
C LYS A 151 -22.31 9.28 13.76
N CYS A 152 -22.75 9.09 15.02
CA CYS A 152 -24.15 9.27 15.44
C CYS A 152 -24.38 10.51 16.31
N SER A 153 -23.41 11.41 16.46
CA SER A 153 -23.59 12.68 17.16
C SER A 153 -23.22 13.85 16.24
N SER A 154 -24.01 14.03 15.19
CA SER A 154 -24.18 15.31 14.51
C SER A 154 -25.52 15.36 13.80
#